data_AF-H8MPG9-F1
#
_entry.id   AF-H8MPG9-F1
#
_cell.length_a   1.000
_cell.length_b   1.000
_cell.length_c   1.000
_cell.angle_alpha   90.00
_cell.angle_beta   90.00
_cell.angle_gamma   90.00
#
_symmetry.space_group_name_H-M   'P 1'
#
loop_
_entity.id
_entity.type
_entity.pdbx_description
1 polymer ?
#
loop_
_entity_poly.entity_id
_entity_poly.type
_entity_poly.pdbx_seq_one_letter_code
_entity_poly.pdbx_strand_id
1 'polypeptide(L)'
;MLNLLDGLFTLLFLQLGVAEELNPVMRVAYEQSPLLFMFSKLLIVNAGLCLLCLHRRLKASRIAIRAGAVVYAIIVVYHLAFLTHLVSHWPFGA
;
A
#
# COMPACT_ATOMS: atom_id res chain seq x y z
N MET A 1 4.75 -3.21 -8.45
CA MET A 1 3.35 -3.65 -8.68
C MET A 1 2.59 -3.79 -7.38
N LEU A 2 3.00 -4.66 -6.45
CA LEU A 2 2.25 -4.84 -5.19
C LEU A 2 2.11 -3.55 -4.36
N ASN A 3 3.17 -2.73 -4.24
CA ASN A 3 3.07 -1.43 -3.57
C ASN A 3 2.13 -0.43 -4.27
N LEU A 4 1.98 -0.53 -5.60
CA LEU A 4 1.03 0.30 -6.33
C LEU A 4 -0.41 -0.13 -6.04
N LEU A 5 -0.67 -1.44 -6.04
CA LEU A 5 -1.98 -1.98 -5.65
C LEU A 5 -2.33 -1.64 -4.21
N ASP A 6 -1.38 -1.81 -3.30
CA ASP A 6 -1.52 -1.38 -1.90
C ASP A 6 -1.92 0.10 -1.82
N GLY A 7 -1.16 1.00 -2.45
CA GLY A 7 -1.50 2.42 -2.50
C GLY A 7 -2.87 2.74 -3.11
N LEU A 8 -3.27 2.03 -4.18
CA LEU A 8 -4.55 2.24 -4.85
C LEU A 8 -5.72 1.80 -3.97
N PHE A 9 -5.63 0.64 -3.33
CA PHE A 9 -6.69 0.17 -2.45
C PHE A 9 -6.78 1.01 -1.18
N THR A 10 -5.64 1.38 -0.56
CA THR A 10 -5.66 2.30 0.58
C THR A 10 -6.35 3.61 0.19
N LEU A 11 -5.97 4.20 -0.95
CA LEU A 11 -6.58 5.44 -1.43
C LEU A 11 -8.09 5.28 -1.69
N LEU A 12 -8.50 4.18 -2.32
CA LEU A 12 -9.91 3.87 -2.56
C LEU A 12 -10.69 3.80 -1.25
N PHE A 13 -10.18 3.09 -0.24
CA PHE A 13 -10.85 2.93 1.04
C PHE A 13 -10.94 4.23 1.85
N LEU A 14 -9.89 5.07 1.78
CA LEU A 14 -9.92 6.42 2.35
C LEU A 14 -10.95 7.32 1.66
N GLN A 15 -11.04 7.26 0.33
CA GLN A 15 -12.00 8.05 -0.45
C GLN A 15 -13.46 7.60 -0.24
N LEU A 16 -13.67 6.31 0.01
CA LEU A 16 -14.99 5.77 0.37
C LEU A 16 -15.36 6.03 1.83
N GLY A 17 -14.43 6.52 2.66
CA GLY A 17 -14.66 6.75 4.09
C GLY A 17 -14.85 5.46 4.91
N VAL A 18 -14.38 4.32 4.40
CA VAL A 18 -14.55 2.99 5.02
C VAL A 18 -13.32 2.51 5.78
N ALA A 19 -12.22 3.28 5.70
CA ALA A 19 -10.98 3.03 6.41
C ALA A 19 -10.31 4.36 6.79
N GLU A 20 -9.38 4.29 7.74
CA GLU A 20 -8.54 5.42 8.15
C GLU A 20 -7.06 5.09 7.96
N GLU A 21 -6.25 6.11 7.62
CA GLU A 21 -4.81 5.96 7.47
C GLU A 21 -4.14 6.01 8.84
N LEU A 22 -3.67 4.86 9.32
CA LEU A 22 -3.04 4.74 10.63
C LEU A 22 -1.60 5.27 10.65
N ASN A 23 -0.92 5.36 9.50
CA ASN A 23 0.42 5.91 9.44
C ASN A 23 0.35 7.45 9.50
N PRO A 24 0.83 8.11 10.58
CA PRO A 24 0.68 9.55 10.75
C PRO A 24 1.40 10.35 9.66
N VAL A 25 2.52 9.85 9.13
CA VAL A 25 3.25 10.51 8.03
C VAL A 25 2.43 10.47 6.75
N MET A 26 1.86 9.31 6.44
CA MET A 26 1.04 9.16 5.23
C MET A 26 -0.30 9.87 5.36
N ARG A 27 -0.88 9.93 6.56
CA ARG A 27 -2.09 10.69 6.83
C ARG A 27 -1.90 12.17 6.52
N VAL A 28 -0.80 12.78 6.99
CA VAL A 28 -0.47 14.17 6.65
C VAL A 28 -0.28 14.36 5.14
N ALA A 29 0.36 13.41 4.45
CA ALA A 29 0.52 13.48 2.99
C ALA A 29 -0.84 13.39 2.26
N TYR A 30 -1.76 12.55 2.74
CA TYR A 30 -3.11 12.40 2.20
C TYR A 30 -3.97 13.65 2.42
N GLU A 31 -3.92 14.23 3.63
CA GLU A 31 -4.63 15.47 3.98
C GLU A 31 -4.22 16.65 3.09
N GLN A 32 -2.96 16.69 2.63
CA GLN A 32 -2.50 17.68 1.65
C GLN A 32 -3.01 17.36 0.24
N SER A 33 -2.85 16.13 -0.22
CA SER A 33 -3.37 15.66 -1.51
C SER A 33 -3.33 14.14 -1.64
N PRO A 34 -4.40 13.51 -2.17
CA PRO A 34 -4.37 12.11 -2.63
C PRO A 34 -3.18 11.77 -3.54
N LEU A 35 -2.77 12.71 -4.40
CA LEU A 35 -1.62 12.51 -5.30
C LEU A 35 -0.30 12.54 -4.55
N LEU A 36 -0.16 13.41 -3.55
CA LEU A 36 1.04 13.47 -2.70
C LEU A 36 1.19 12.20 -1.85
N PHE A 37 0.09 11.67 -1.32
CA PHE A 37 0.05 10.35 -0.68
C PHE A 37 0.59 9.27 -1.62
N MET A 38 0.03 9.16 -2.83
CA MET A 38 0.45 8.11 -3.77
C MET A 38 1.90 8.29 -4.21
N PHE A 39 2.29 9.52 -4.56
CA PHE A 39 3.63 9.83 -5.03
C PHE A 39 4.70 9.54 -3.96
N SER A 40 4.49 10.03 -2.73
CA SER A 40 5.44 9.82 -1.62
C SER A 40 5.60 8.33 -1.28
N LYS A 41 4.49 7.57 -1.22
CA LYS A 41 4.50 6.13 -0.95
C LYS A 41 5.27 5.36 -2.02
N LEU A 42 5.00 5.65 -3.30
CA LEU A 42 5.72 5.02 -4.41
C LEU A 42 7.20 5.40 -4.41
N LEU A 43 7.52 6.67 -4.17
CA LEU A 43 8.90 7.16 -4.15
C LEU A 43 9.73 6.48 -3.07
N ILE A 44 9.24 6.45 -1.83
CA ILE A 44 9.96 5.86 -0.68
C ILE A 44 10.23 4.37 -0.91
N VAL A 45 9.21 3.62 -1.31
CA VAL A 45 9.32 2.17 -1.48
C VAL A 45 10.20 1.82 -2.68
N ASN A 46 10.06 2.54 -3.80
CA ASN A 46 10.90 2.31 -4.98
C ASN A 46 12.36 2.73 -4.73
N ALA A 47 12.61 3.80 -3.98
CA ALA A 47 13.96 4.19 -3.57
C ALA A 47 14.60 3.12 -2.68
N GLY A 48 13.87 2.61 -1.68
CA GLY A 48 14.32 1.51 -0.83
C GLY A 48 14.60 0.23 -1.62
N LEU A 49 13.71 -0.14 -2.54
CA LEU A 49 13.91 -1.29 -3.41
C LEU A 49 15.10 -1.11 -4.35
N CYS A 50 15.29 0.09 -4.92
CA CYS A 50 16.45 0.43 -5.74
C CYS A 50 17.76 0.24 -4.96
N LEU A 51 17.81 0.73 -3.72
CA LEU A 51 18.98 0.57 -2.84
C LEU A 51 19.25 -0.90 -2.52
N LEU A 52 18.21 -1.69 -2.22
CA LEU A 52 18.36 -3.13 -1.98
C LEU A 52 18.82 -3.88 -3.23
N CYS A 53 18.33 -3.48 -4.41
CA CYS A 53 18.75 -4.04 -5.69
C CYS A 53 20.21 -3.70 -6.01
N LEU A 54 20.66 -2.48 -5.72
CA LEU A 54 22.07 -2.08 -5.87
C LEU A 54 22.99 -2.95 -5.00
N HIS A 55 22.54 -3.31 -3.80
CA HIS A 55 23.27 -4.16 -2.86
C HIS A 55 22.87 -5.65 -2.91
N ARG A 56 22.28 -6.13 -4.02
CA ARG A 56 21.73 -7.50 -4.14
C ARG A 56 22.74 -8.63 -3.88
N ARG A 57 24.05 -8.34 -3.91
CA ARG A 57 25.10 -9.32 -3.53
C ARG A 57 25.02 -9.69 -2.04
N LEU A 58 24.53 -8.79 -1.17
CA LEU A 58 24.33 -9.07 0.24
C LEU A 58 23.16 -10.04 0.45
N LYS A 59 23.36 -11.05 1.31
CA LYS A 59 22.30 -12.01 1.69
C LYS A 59 21.11 -11.27 2.31
N ALA A 60 21.38 -10.29 3.17
CA ALA A 60 20.37 -9.47 3.83
C ALA A 60 19.45 -8.77 2.81
N SER A 61 20.00 -8.16 1.75
CA SER A 61 19.19 -7.47 0.73
C SER A 61 18.25 -8.42 0.00
N ARG A 62 18.69 -9.64 -0.31
CA ARG A 62 17.82 -10.65 -0.95
C ARG A 62 16.71 -11.11 -0.02
N ILE A 63 17.01 -11.28 1.27
CA ILE A 63 16.01 -11.63 2.28
C ILE A 63 15.00 -10.49 2.41
N ALA A 64 15.46 -9.24 2.52
CA ALA A 64 14.60 -8.06 2.63
C ALA A 64 13.67 -7.90 1.41
N ILE A 65 14.16 -8.10 0.19
CA ILE A 65 13.32 -8.06 -1.03
C ILE A 65 12.24 -9.14 -0.99
N ARG A 66 12.60 -10.38 -0.63
CA ARG A 66 11.63 -11.50 -0.56
C ARG A 66 10.62 -11.28 0.55
N ALA A 67 11.06 -10.88 1.74
CA ALA A 67 10.20 -10.57 2.87
C ALA A 67 9.25 -9.42 2.53
N GLY A 68 9.75 -8.35 1.93
CA GLY A 68 8.93 -7.24 1.44
C GLY A 68 7.88 -7.70 0.43
N ALA A 69 8.26 -8.52 -0.56
CA ALA A 69 7.31 -9.06 -1.53
C ALA A 69 6.20 -9.90 -0.87
N VAL A 70 6.55 -10.74 0.12
CA VAL A 70 5.58 -11.53 0.89
C VAL A 70 4.64 -10.65 1.69
N VAL A 71 5.17 -9.66 2.42
CA VAL A 71 4.37 -8.71 3.21
C VAL A 71 3.39 -7.96 2.31
N TYR A 72 3.86 -7.40 1.21
CA TYR A 72 2.99 -6.70 0.27
C TYR A 72 1.95 -7.60 -0.40
N ALA A 73 2.28 -8.88 -0.64
CA ALA A 73 1.30 -9.84 -1.16
C ALA A 73 0.19 -10.12 -0.14
N ILE A 74 0.55 -10.31 1.14
CA ILE A 74 -0.43 -10.49 2.23
C ILE A 74 -1.34 -9.26 2.33
N ILE A 75 -0.76 -8.06 2.29
CA ILE A 75 -1.51 -6.80 2.34
C ILE A 75 -2.49 -6.69 1.16
N VAL A 76 -2.06 -7.02 -0.06
CA VAL A 76 -2.95 -6.99 -1.23
C VAL A 76 -4.09 -8.01 -1.10
N VAL A 77 -3.82 -9.22 -0.62
CA VAL A 77 -4.87 -10.22 -0.35
C VAL A 77 -5.85 -9.70 0.70
N TYR A 78 -5.36 -9.04 1.75
CA TYR A 78 -6.21 -8.40 2.76
C TYR A 78 -7.11 -7.32 2.15
N HIS A 79 -6.56 -6.42 1.34
CA HIS A 79 -7.36 -5.39 0.66
C HIS A 79 -8.42 -6.01 -0.27
N LEU A 80 -8.08 -7.08 -1.00
CA LEU A 80 -9.04 -7.79 -1.84
C LEU A 80 -10.16 -8.44 -1.01
N ALA A 81 -9.82 -9.11 0.10
CA ALA A 81 -10.79 -9.70 1.01
C ALA A 81 -11.70 -8.65 1.66
N PHE A 82 -11.13 -7.49 2.01
CA PHE A 82 -11.90 -6.37 2.53
C PHE A 82 -12.83 -5.78 1.47
N LEU A 83 -12.35 -5.62 0.22
CA LEU A 83 -13.17 -5.14 -0.89
C LEU A 83 -14.32 -6.11 -1.21
N THR A 84 -14.08 -7.42 -1.22
CA THR A 84 -15.15 -8.41 -1.46
C THR A 84 -16.16 -8.42 -0.32
N HIS A 85 -15.72 -8.30 0.93
CA HIS A 85 -16.60 -8.14 2.08
C HIS A 85 -17.44 -6.86 1.96
N LEU A 86 -16.79 -5.75 1.59
CA LEU A 86 -17.44 -4.45 1.40
C LEU A 86 -18.53 -4.54 0.32
N VAL A 87 -18.22 -5.09 -0.85
CA VAL A 87 -19.19 -5.20 -1.97
C VAL A 87 -20.33 -6.15 -1.64
N SER A 88 -20.08 -7.24 -0.92
CA SER A 88 -21.13 -8.21 -0.56
C SER A 88 -22.07 -7.73 0.53
N HIS A 89 -21.62 -6.82 1.40
CA HIS A 89 -22.39 -6.29 2.53
C HIS A 89 -22.73 -4.80 2.37
N TRP A 90 -22.39 -4.19 1.24
CA TRP A 90 -22.76 -2.82 0.94
C TRP A 90 -24.27 -2.76 0.81
N PRO A 91 -24.98 -1.89 1.57
CA PRO A 91 -26.38 -1.68 1.32
C PRO A 91 -26.49 -1.13 -0.11
N PHE A 92 -27.07 -1.91 -1.03
CA PHE A 92 -27.62 -1.33 -2.25
C PHE A 92 -28.48 -0.15 -1.78
N GLY A 93 -28.10 1.06 -2.21
CA GLY A 93 -28.69 2.30 -1.69
C GLY A 93 -30.21 2.20 -1.63
N ALA A 94 -30.77 2.53 -0.48
CA ALA A 94 -32.18 2.89 -0.35
C ALA A 94 -32.45 4.18 -1.13
#